data_AF-A0A2I0KUI8-F1
#
_entry.id   AF-A0A2I0KUI8-F1
#
_cell.length_a   1.000
_cell.length_b   1.000
_cell.length_c   1.000
_cell.angle_alpha   90.00
_cell.angle_beta   90.00
_cell.angle_gamma   90.00
#
_symmetry.space_group_name_H-M   'P 1'
#
loop_
_entity.id
_entity.type
_entity.pdbx_description
1 polymer ?
#
loop_
_entity_poly.entity_id
_entity_poly.type
_entity_poly.pdbx_seq_one_letter_code
_entity_poly.pdbx_strand_id
1 'polypeptide(L)'
;MPATSVEGSLSLIGGLNPESTGDSESEGYGRAYSSATSAHKCTGDGNAMVARAGLPLQVLGVKVVFSGTVRVRGSWNVMPLQPGILPRDVVSRSMTMEIREGRGVGPLKDHIYLHLNHLPPYELKKQLPGISETAAIFAGVDVTKEPIPVLPTVHYNMGGIPTTYHGEVVTIKGNDPDAVVPRLMAAGEASCASVHGANRLGANSLLDIVVFRRACANRVIRY
;
A
#
# COMPACT_ATOMS: atom_id res chain seq x y z
N MET A 1 36.36 31.54 0.08
CA MET A 1 36.82 30.31 -0.60
C MET A 1 35.69 29.86 -1.52
N PRO A 2 35.92 29.66 -2.83
CA PRO A 2 34.86 29.39 -3.78
C PRO A 2 34.28 27.99 -3.54
N ALA A 3 32.95 27.89 -3.62
CA ALA A 3 32.23 26.63 -3.49
C ALA A 3 32.67 25.67 -4.60
N THR A 4 33.37 24.60 -4.22
CA THR A 4 33.65 23.45 -5.08
C THR A 4 32.33 22.83 -5.52
N SER A 5 32.07 22.87 -6.82
CA SER A 5 30.99 22.16 -7.50
C SER A 5 31.14 20.66 -7.26
N VAL A 6 30.29 20.09 -6.41
CA VAL A 6 30.17 18.63 -6.28
C VAL A 6 29.36 18.13 -7.48
N GLU A 7 30.06 17.58 -8.46
CA GLU A 7 29.51 16.72 -9.52
C GLU A 7 29.01 15.42 -8.86
N GLY A 8 27.76 15.43 -8.40
CA GLY A 8 27.10 14.25 -7.82
C GLY A 8 26.12 13.63 -8.82
N SER A 9 26.10 12.30 -8.91
CA SER A 9 25.11 11.54 -9.67
C SER A 9 23.70 11.74 -9.11
N LEU A 10 22.70 11.84 -9.98
CA LEU A 10 21.29 11.84 -9.59
C LEU A 10 20.92 10.51 -8.90
N SER A 11 20.21 10.59 -7.78
CA SER A 11 19.70 9.43 -7.03
C SER A 11 18.18 9.39 -7.06
N LEU A 12 17.61 8.26 -7.49
CA LEU A 12 16.17 7.98 -7.43
C LEU A 12 15.90 6.85 -6.42
N ILE A 13 15.02 7.11 -5.46
CA ILE A 13 14.53 6.14 -4.49
C ILE A 13 13.16 5.63 -4.96
N GLY A 14 13.03 4.32 -5.10
CA GLY A 14 11.89 3.67 -5.76
C GLY A 14 12.32 3.19 -7.15
N GLY A 15 12.51 1.87 -7.28
CA GLY A 15 13.22 1.26 -8.40
C GLY A 15 12.52 1.44 -9.74
N LEU A 16 13.28 1.63 -10.82
CA LEU A 16 12.72 1.70 -12.19
C LEU A 16 12.51 0.32 -12.83
N ASN A 17 12.72 -0.79 -12.10
CA ASN A 17 12.75 -2.11 -12.71
C ASN A 17 11.34 -2.54 -13.20
N PRO A 18 11.11 -2.68 -14.51
CA PRO A 18 9.83 -3.12 -15.05
C PRO A 18 9.50 -4.59 -14.72
N GLU A 19 10.45 -5.40 -14.26
CA GLU A 19 10.16 -6.77 -13.80
C GLU A 19 9.52 -6.81 -12.40
N SER A 20 9.61 -5.73 -11.63
CA SER A 20 8.91 -5.59 -10.33
C SER A 20 7.54 -4.93 -10.47
N THR A 21 6.97 -4.88 -11.67
CA THR A 21 5.73 -4.16 -12.05
C THR A 21 4.46 -4.59 -11.30
N GLY A 22 4.52 -5.65 -10.49
CA GLY A 22 3.43 -6.05 -9.60
C GLY A 22 3.55 -5.55 -8.15
N ASP A 23 4.73 -5.16 -7.67
CA ASP A 23 4.99 -4.91 -6.25
C ASP A 23 5.16 -3.43 -5.96
N SER A 24 4.06 -2.68 -5.92
CA SER A 24 4.05 -1.39 -5.21
C SER A 24 4.55 -1.54 -3.77
N GLU A 25 4.26 -2.70 -3.18
CA GLU A 25 4.57 -3.06 -1.80
C GLU A 25 6.08 -3.19 -1.55
N SER A 26 6.91 -3.45 -2.56
CA SER A 26 8.36 -3.70 -2.40
C SER A 26 9.16 -2.53 -1.85
N GLU A 27 8.59 -1.32 -1.89
CA GLU A 27 9.23 -0.08 -1.44
C GLU A 27 8.70 0.40 -0.08
N GLY A 28 7.62 -0.20 0.42
CA GLY A 28 7.06 0.06 1.73
C GLY A 28 7.82 -0.61 2.88
N TYR A 29 7.33 -0.42 4.09
CA TYR A 29 7.85 -0.95 5.35
C TYR A 29 6.82 -1.82 6.09
N GLY A 30 5.98 -2.53 5.36
CA GLY A 30 4.97 -3.44 5.94
C GLY A 30 5.56 -4.51 6.87
N ARG A 31 6.84 -4.89 6.66
CA ARG A 31 7.55 -5.85 7.54
C ARG A 31 7.95 -5.32 8.91
N ALA A 32 7.67 -4.04 9.21
CA ALA A 32 7.70 -3.55 10.58
C ALA A 32 6.58 -4.16 11.46
N TYR A 33 5.55 -4.78 10.84
CA TYR A 33 4.41 -5.38 11.53
C TYR A 33 4.49 -6.90 11.56
N SER A 34 3.93 -7.50 12.62
CA SER A 34 3.88 -8.95 12.78
C SER A 34 3.01 -9.66 11.72
N SER A 35 1.94 -9.00 11.26
CA SER A 35 1.06 -9.49 10.19
C SER A 35 0.93 -8.41 9.12
N ALA A 36 1.42 -8.71 7.92
CA ALA A 36 1.35 -7.86 6.74
C ALA A 36 1.20 -8.69 5.46
N THR A 37 0.54 -8.15 4.45
CA THR A 37 0.47 -8.76 3.10
C THR A 37 1.78 -8.55 2.33
N SER A 38 2.60 -7.61 2.78
CA SER A 38 3.84 -7.21 2.12
C SER A 38 4.83 -8.36 2.00
N ALA A 39 5.50 -8.43 0.85
CA ALA A 39 6.57 -9.40 0.62
C ALA A 39 7.69 -9.27 1.68
N HIS A 40 8.52 -10.30 1.84
CA HIS A 40 9.62 -10.29 2.83
C HIS A 40 10.65 -9.19 2.60
N LYS A 41 10.78 -8.72 1.35
CA LYS A 41 11.68 -7.63 0.94
C LYS A 41 11.18 -6.22 1.29
N CYS A 42 9.95 -6.07 1.80
CA CYS A 42 9.33 -4.77 2.07
C CYS A 42 9.78 -4.20 3.42
N THR A 43 11.05 -3.85 3.53
CA THR A 43 11.75 -3.47 4.78
C THR A 43 11.97 -1.97 4.95
N GLY A 44 11.55 -1.14 3.98
CA GLY A 44 11.66 0.31 4.08
C GLY A 44 13.07 0.88 3.89
N ASP A 45 13.94 0.18 3.16
CA ASP A 45 15.36 0.55 3.01
C ASP A 45 15.55 1.96 2.48
N GLY A 46 14.74 2.39 1.51
CA GLY A 46 14.72 3.74 0.94
C GLY A 46 14.47 4.81 2.00
N ASN A 47 13.40 4.63 2.78
CA ASN A 47 13.03 5.53 3.87
C ASN A 47 14.14 5.57 4.93
N ALA A 48 14.74 4.43 5.25
CA ALA A 48 15.83 4.34 6.22
C ALA A 48 17.11 5.05 5.73
N MET A 49 17.42 4.99 4.44
CA MET A 49 18.54 5.73 3.85
C MET A 49 18.33 7.25 3.96
N VAL A 50 17.14 7.75 3.64
CA VAL A 50 16.78 9.18 3.77
C VAL A 50 16.85 9.64 5.23
N ALA A 51 16.27 8.86 6.15
CA ALA A 51 16.33 9.17 7.57
C ALA A 51 17.77 9.20 8.11
N ARG A 52 18.63 8.26 7.72
CA ARG A 52 20.06 8.25 8.09
C ARG A 52 20.83 9.43 7.51
N ALA A 53 20.39 9.98 6.38
CA ALA A 53 20.95 11.21 5.81
C ALA A 53 20.47 12.50 6.51
N GLY A 54 19.66 12.38 7.58
CA GLY A 54 19.14 13.52 8.34
C GLY A 54 17.97 14.23 7.65
N LEU A 55 17.36 13.61 6.64
CA LEU A 55 16.21 14.17 5.93
C LEU A 55 14.89 13.68 6.56
N PRO A 56 13.83 14.51 6.56
CA PRO A 56 12.57 14.16 7.17
C PRO A 56 11.81 13.10 6.36
N LEU A 57 11.02 12.30 7.08
CA LEU A 57 9.97 11.46 6.49
C LEU A 57 8.60 12.04 6.87
N GLN A 58 7.65 11.96 5.97
CA GLN A 58 6.27 12.36 6.21
C GLN A 58 5.44 11.14 6.62
N VAL A 59 4.79 11.19 7.79
CA VAL A 59 4.00 10.07 8.31
C VAL A 59 2.51 10.37 8.15
N LEU A 60 1.82 9.63 7.28
CA LEU A 60 0.39 9.80 6.98
C LEU A 60 -0.48 8.59 7.36
N GLY A 61 0.11 7.60 8.04
CA GLY A 61 -0.57 6.39 8.50
C GLY A 61 -0.29 5.16 7.64
N VAL A 62 -0.81 4.01 8.10
CA VAL A 62 -0.64 2.70 7.46
C VAL A 62 -2.00 2.11 7.15
N LYS A 63 -2.16 1.64 5.93
CA LYS A 63 -3.40 1.05 5.43
C LYS A 63 -3.46 -0.43 5.74
N VAL A 64 -4.62 -0.82 6.22
CA VAL A 64 -5.00 -2.20 6.47
C VAL A 64 -5.97 -2.63 5.37
N VAL A 65 -5.76 -3.79 4.74
CA VAL A 65 -6.46 -4.16 3.50
C VAL A 65 -6.84 -5.63 3.43
N PHE A 66 -7.93 -5.86 2.71
CA PHE A 66 -8.26 -7.10 1.99
C PHE A 66 -8.34 -6.82 0.50
N SER A 67 -8.07 -7.84 -0.32
CA SER A 67 -8.07 -7.75 -1.79
C SER A 67 -9.27 -6.94 -2.33
N GLY A 68 -8.97 -5.91 -3.12
CA GLY A 68 -9.96 -4.90 -3.51
C GLY A 68 -11.11 -5.42 -4.36
N THR A 69 -10.88 -6.48 -5.16
CA THR A 69 -11.91 -7.06 -6.05
C THR A 69 -12.96 -7.84 -5.25
N VAL A 70 -12.56 -8.46 -4.16
CA VAL A 70 -13.47 -9.22 -3.29
C VAL A 70 -14.46 -8.29 -2.60
N ARG A 71 -14.03 -7.09 -2.21
CA ARG A 71 -14.89 -6.12 -1.55
C ARG A 71 -16.12 -5.72 -2.37
N VAL A 72 -16.00 -5.64 -3.69
CA VAL A 72 -17.11 -5.19 -4.56
C VAL A 72 -18.21 -6.24 -4.66
N ARG A 73 -17.88 -7.53 -4.49
CA ARG A 73 -18.77 -8.64 -4.82
C ARG A 73 -19.01 -9.62 -3.68
N GLY A 74 -18.20 -9.58 -2.63
CA GLY A 74 -18.34 -10.42 -1.44
C GLY A 74 -19.33 -9.86 -0.44
N SER A 75 -19.89 -10.73 0.40
CA SER A 75 -20.71 -10.36 1.56
C SER A 75 -20.00 -10.77 2.85
N TRP A 76 -20.25 -10.05 3.94
CA TRP A 76 -19.62 -10.28 5.25
C TRP A 76 -20.70 -10.59 6.27
N ASN A 77 -20.43 -11.49 7.20
CA ASN A 77 -21.39 -11.88 8.23
C ASN A 77 -21.66 -10.78 9.29
N VAL A 78 -20.89 -9.69 9.29
CA VAL A 78 -20.96 -8.64 10.33
C VAL A 78 -21.27 -7.24 9.79
N MET A 79 -21.53 -7.09 8.49
CA MET A 79 -21.86 -5.78 7.90
C MET A 79 -23.16 -5.84 7.11
N PRO A 80 -24.18 -5.05 7.47
CA PRO A 80 -25.45 -4.98 6.73
C PRO A 80 -25.34 -4.17 5.42
N LEU A 81 -24.30 -3.34 5.27
CA LEU A 81 -24.08 -2.48 4.10
C LEU A 81 -23.27 -3.19 3.02
N GLN A 82 -23.62 -2.97 1.75
CA GLN A 82 -22.85 -3.51 0.62
C GLN A 82 -21.40 -3.01 0.66
N PRO A 83 -20.42 -3.91 0.77
CA PRO A 83 -19.03 -3.56 1.03
C PRO A 83 -18.32 -2.83 -0.10
N GLY A 84 -18.88 -2.83 -1.32
CA GLY A 84 -18.30 -2.20 -2.50
C GLY A 84 -18.12 -0.67 -2.42
N ILE A 85 -18.76 0.00 -1.48
CA ILE A 85 -18.84 1.48 -1.43
C ILE A 85 -18.05 2.08 -0.24
N LEU A 86 -17.83 1.33 0.85
CA LEU A 86 -17.26 1.89 2.07
C LEU A 86 -15.74 2.09 1.98
N PRO A 87 -15.14 3.13 2.59
CA PRO A 87 -13.68 3.28 2.70
C PRO A 87 -12.97 2.10 3.39
N ARG A 88 -11.68 1.87 3.10
CA ARG A 88 -10.92 0.70 3.62
C ARG A 88 -10.72 0.75 5.14
N ASP A 89 -10.36 1.92 5.63
CA ASP A 89 -10.23 2.21 7.06
C ASP A 89 -11.55 1.98 7.84
N VAL A 90 -12.70 2.35 7.27
CA VAL A 90 -14.02 2.11 7.89
C VAL A 90 -14.31 0.62 8.01
N VAL A 91 -14.08 -0.16 6.96
CA VAL A 91 -14.34 -1.61 7.00
C VAL A 91 -13.37 -2.32 7.93
N SER A 92 -12.08 -1.99 7.88
CA SER A 92 -11.08 -2.59 8.78
C SER A 92 -11.36 -2.29 10.25
N ARG A 93 -11.78 -1.05 10.59
CA ARG A 93 -12.17 -0.70 11.96
C ARG A 93 -13.40 -1.47 12.41
N SER A 94 -14.42 -1.55 11.56
CA SER A 94 -15.65 -2.26 11.89
C SER A 94 -15.41 -3.75 12.13
N MET A 95 -14.64 -4.42 11.28
CA MET A 95 -14.25 -5.82 11.50
C MET A 95 -13.50 -6.01 12.82
N THR A 96 -12.58 -5.09 13.13
CA THR A 96 -11.85 -5.11 14.40
C THR A 96 -12.79 -4.93 15.61
N MET A 97 -13.79 -4.05 15.52
CA MET A 97 -14.78 -3.85 16.59
C MET A 97 -15.61 -5.11 16.80
N GLU A 98 -16.09 -5.74 15.73
CA GLU A 98 -16.87 -6.98 15.79
C GLU A 98 -16.10 -8.12 16.48
N ILE A 99 -14.82 -8.29 16.12
CA ILE A 99 -13.93 -9.27 16.77
C ILE A 99 -13.76 -8.93 18.25
N ARG A 100 -13.48 -7.65 18.58
CA ARG A 100 -13.29 -7.20 19.98
C ARG A 100 -14.53 -7.34 20.83
N GLU A 101 -15.71 -7.20 20.25
CA GLU A 101 -17.00 -7.38 20.92
C GLU A 101 -17.43 -8.87 20.96
N GLY A 102 -16.54 -9.80 20.62
CA GLY A 102 -16.77 -11.25 20.73
C GLY A 102 -17.62 -11.85 19.60
N ARG A 103 -17.95 -11.06 18.57
CA ARG A 103 -18.72 -11.49 17.40
C ARG A 103 -17.84 -12.05 16.27
N GLY A 104 -16.54 -12.27 16.53
CA GLY A 104 -15.67 -13.02 15.64
C GLY A 104 -16.12 -14.47 15.44
N VAL A 105 -15.52 -15.13 14.47
CA VAL A 105 -15.79 -16.53 14.10
C VAL A 105 -14.56 -17.41 14.32
N GLY A 106 -14.72 -18.72 14.13
CA GLY A 106 -13.71 -19.73 14.43
C GLY A 106 -13.57 -20.05 15.93
N PRO A 107 -12.69 -21.00 16.28
CA PRO A 107 -12.51 -21.46 17.66
C PRO A 107 -12.04 -20.35 18.60
N LEU A 108 -11.25 -19.40 18.09
CA LEU A 108 -10.66 -18.30 18.86
C LEU A 108 -11.44 -16.99 18.76
N LYS A 109 -12.52 -16.92 17.97
CA LYS A 109 -13.33 -15.69 17.77
C LYS A 109 -12.49 -14.51 17.27
N ASP A 110 -11.46 -14.76 16.46
CA ASP A 110 -10.40 -13.81 16.11
C ASP A 110 -10.43 -13.30 14.66
N HIS A 111 -11.38 -13.78 13.86
CA HIS A 111 -11.54 -13.38 12.45
C HIS A 111 -13.02 -13.26 12.07
N ILE A 112 -13.27 -12.91 10.81
CA ILE A 112 -14.60 -12.72 10.19
C ILE A 112 -14.74 -13.68 9.00
N TYR A 113 -15.95 -13.89 8.48
CA TYR A 113 -16.17 -14.63 7.24
C TYR A 113 -16.41 -13.71 6.06
N LEU A 114 -15.79 -14.08 4.94
CA LEU A 114 -16.01 -13.51 3.63
C LEU A 114 -16.70 -14.52 2.73
N HIS A 115 -17.94 -14.22 2.37
CA HIS A 115 -18.76 -15.07 1.52
C HIS A 115 -18.61 -14.67 0.05
N LEU A 116 -18.29 -15.67 -0.78
CA LEU A 116 -18.24 -15.57 -2.25
C LEU A 116 -19.13 -16.62 -2.94
N ASN A 117 -19.70 -17.54 -2.17
CA ASN A 117 -20.48 -18.69 -2.63
C ASN A 117 -21.81 -18.31 -3.27
N HIS A 118 -22.31 -17.08 -3.06
CA HIS A 118 -23.47 -16.53 -3.78
C HIS A 118 -23.15 -16.12 -5.22
N LEU A 119 -21.87 -16.01 -5.59
CA LEU A 119 -21.46 -15.69 -6.95
C LEU A 119 -21.40 -16.96 -7.81
N PRO A 120 -21.82 -16.91 -9.09
CA PRO A 120 -21.73 -18.06 -9.98
C PRO A 120 -20.27 -18.56 -10.11
N PRO A 121 -19.99 -19.87 -10.07
CA PRO A 121 -18.63 -20.40 -10.15
C PRO A 121 -17.86 -19.96 -11.40
N TYR A 122 -18.55 -19.77 -12.53
CA TYR A 122 -17.94 -19.23 -13.75
C TYR A 122 -17.40 -17.81 -13.55
N GLU A 123 -18.10 -16.96 -12.79
CA GLU A 123 -17.63 -15.61 -12.48
C GLU A 123 -16.42 -15.63 -11.56
N LEU A 124 -16.43 -16.50 -10.54
CA LEU A 124 -15.30 -16.68 -9.63
C LEU A 124 -14.04 -17.09 -10.40
N LYS A 125 -14.17 -18.06 -11.31
CA LYS A 125 -13.07 -18.52 -12.17
C LYS A 125 -12.57 -17.45 -13.14
N LYS A 126 -13.48 -16.65 -13.70
CA LYS A 126 -13.12 -15.62 -14.70
C LYS A 126 -12.54 -14.35 -14.07
N GLN A 127 -13.11 -13.89 -12.96
CA GLN A 127 -12.80 -12.58 -12.39
C GLN A 127 -11.95 -12.65 -11.13
N LEU A 128 -12.01 -13.75 -10.36
CA LEU A 128 -11.31 -13.93 -9.09
C LEU A 128 -10.44 -15.20 -9.04
N PRO A 129 -9.70 -15.58 -10.12
CA PRO A 129 -8.96 -16.84 -10.14
C PRO A 129 -7.89 -16.89 -9.04
N GLY A 130 -7.11 -15.81 -8.87
CA GLY A 130 -6.01 -15.78 -7.90
C GLY A 130 -6.46 -15.87 -6.44
N ILE A 131 -7.60 -15.26 -6.09
CA ILE A 131 -8.14 -15.37 -4.72
C ILE A 131 -8.69 -16.78 -4.47
N SER A 132 -9.34 -17.38 -5.48
CA SER A 132 -9.87 -18.75 -5.38
C SER A 132 -8.74 -19.74 -5.12
N GLU A 133 -7.62 -19.59 -5.85
CA GLU A 133 -6.42 -20.40 -5.68
C GLU A 133 -5.75 -20.16 -4.32
N THR A 134 -5.56 -18.89 -3.93
CA THR A 134 -4.94 -18.53 -2.64
C THR A 134 -5.76 -19.05 -1.45
N ALA A 135 -7.10 -18.94 -1.51
CA ALA A 135 -7.98 -19.46 -0.47
C ALA A 135 -7.90 -20.98 -0.35
N ALA A 136 -7.84 -21.69 -1.48
CA ALA A 136 -7.67 -23.14 -1.49
C ALA A 136 -6.30 -23.56 -0.91
N ILE A 137 -5.21 -22.88 -1.29
CA ILE A 137 -3.85 -23.21 -0.86
C ILE A 137 -3.63 -22.91 0.62
N PHE A 138 -3.98 -21.70 1.07
CA PHE A 138 -3.59 -21.21 2.39
C PHE A 138 -4.64 -21.42 3.48
N ALA A 139 -5.92 -21.56 3.11
CA ALA A 139 -7.01 -21.78 4.06
C ALA A 139 -7.73 -23.12 3.85
N GLY A 140 -7.42 -23.88 2.78
CA GLY A 140 -8.14 -25.11 2.47
C GLY A 140 -9.61 -24.89 2.07
N VAL A 141 -9.97 -23.66 1.68
CA VAL A 141 -11.36 -23.25 1.45
C VAL A 141 -11.71 -23.32 -0.03
N ASP A 142 -12.77 -24.06 -0.35
CA ASP A 142 -13.45 -23.96 -1.65
C ASP A 142 -14.41 -22.75 -1.63
N VAL A 143 -13.99 -21.66 -2.26
CA VAL A 143 -14.74 -20.38 -2.30
C VAL A 143 -16.14 -20.49 -2.92
N THR A 144 -16.43 -21.57 -3.65
CA THR A 144 -17.78 -21.83 -4.21
C THR A 144 -18.73 -22.42 -3.17
N LYS A 145 -18.22 -22.93 -2.05
CA LYS A 145 -18.99 -23.65 -1.02
C LYS A 145 -18.91 -22.96 0.33
N GLU A 146 -17.69 -22.60 0.73
CA GLU A 146 -17.36 -22.18 2.09
C GLU A 146 -16.81 -20.74 2.11
N PRO A 147 -17.05 -19.98 3.19
CA PRO A 147 -16.51 -18.64 3.32
C PRO A 147 -15.02 -18.63 3.63
N ILE A 148 -14.33 -17.59 3.17
CA ILE A 148 -12.91 -17.38 3.44
C ILE A 148 -12.75 -16.74 4.83
N PRO A 149 -11.90 -17.28 5.72
CA PRO A 149 -11.58 -16.64 6.99
C PRO A 149 -10.66 -15.43 6.74
N VAL A 150 -11.02 -14.28 7.32
CA VAL A 150 -10.37 -12.99 7.03
C VAL A 150 -10.18 -12.13 8.27
N LEU A 151 -9.01 -11.51 8.40
CA LEU A 151 -8.66 -10.55 9.46
C LEU A 151 -7.93 -9.32 8.90
N PRO A 152 -8.21 -8.09 9.39
CA PRO A 152 -7.58 -6.90 8.86
C PRO A 152 -6.04 -6.97 8.98
N THR A 153 -5.34 -6.92 7.84
CA THR A 153 -3.87 -7.07 7.76
C THR A 153 -3.20 -5.83 7.16
N VAL A 154 -2.03 -5.45 7.68
CA VAL A 154 -1.24 -4.31 7.17
C VAL A 154 -0.85 -4.54 5.71
N HIS A 155 -0.93 -3.51 4.88
CA HIS A 155 -0.79 -3.66 3.43
C HIS A 155 -0.04 -2.54 2.72
N TYR A 156 -0.25 -1.28 3.11
CA TYR A 156 0.35 -0.17 2.36
C TYR A 156 0.70 1.01 3.26
N ASN A 157 1.85 1.64 3.01
CA ASN A 157 2.31 2.82 3.73
C ASN A 157 1.95 4.11 2.96
N MET A 158 1.12 4.99 3.55
CA MET A 158 0.80 6.28 2.91
C MET A 158 1.86 7.35 3.18
N GLY A 159 2.57 7.21 4.29
CA GLY A 159 3.73 8.04 4.62
C GLY A 159 5.00 7.53 3.93
N GLY A 160 5.94 8.42 3.71
CA GLY A 160 7.19 8.15 3.01
C GLY A 160 8.08 9.37 2.92
N ILE A 161 8.98 9.37 1.95
CA ILE A 161 9.88 10.47 1.64
C ILE A 161 9.06 11.61 1.00
N PRO A 162 8.97 12.80 1.60
CA PRO A 162 8.15 13.88 1.07
C PRO A 162 8.70 14.35 -0.29
N THR A 163 7.81 14.53 -1.27
CA THR A 163 8.20 14.95 -2.62
C THR A 163 7.28 16.00 -3.21
N THR A 164 7.81 16.80 -4.14
CA THR A 164 7.00 17.61 -5.04
C THR A 164 6.17 16.71 -5.98
N TYR A 165 5.22 17.29 -6.70
CA TYR A 165 4.46 16.59 -7.73
C TYR A 165 5.32 16.13 -8.94
N HIS A 166 6.57 16.60 -9.04
CA HIS A 166 7.55 16.11 -10.01
C HIS A 166 8.44 14.98 -9.47
N GLY A 167 8.27 14.61 -8.19
CA GLY A 167 9.05 13.57 -7.52
C GLY A 167 10.39 14.04 -6.94
N GLU A 168 10.64 15.35 -6.86
CA GLU A 168 11.83 15.89 -6.19
C GLU A 168 11.64 15.78 -4.67
N VAL A 169 12.63 15.26 -3.95
CA VAL A 169 12.55 15.20 -2.48
C VAL A 169 12.61 16.59 -1.89
N VAL A 170 11.77 16.85 -0.89
CA VAL A 170 11.75 18.12 -0.16
C VAL A 170 12.20 17.96 1.29
N THR A 171 12.70 19.03 1.88
CA THR A 171 13.11 19.10 3.28
C THR A 171 12.78 20.47 3.87
N ILE A 172 12.84 20.57 5.19
CA ILE A 172 12.64 21.83 5.89
C ILE A 172 13.98 22.56 5.96
N LYS A 173 14.05 23.77 5.39
CA LYS A 173 15.23 24.65 5.44
C LYS A 173 14.86 26.03 5.97
N GLY A 174 15.11 26.27 7.25
CA GLY A 174 14.72 27.52 7.92
C GLY A 174 13.19 27.67 7.92
N ASN A 175 12.68 28.70 7.25
CA ASN A 175 11.24 28.96 7.12
C ASN A 175 10.61 28.34 5.86
N ASP A 176 11.40 27.66 5.02
CA ASP A 176 10.89 26.97 3.84
C ASP A 176 10.64 25.48 4.16
N PRO A 177 9.38 25.04 4.32
CA PRO A 177 9.07 23.65 4.62
C PRO A 177 9.21 22.72 3.40
N ASP A 178 9.32 23.27 2.19
CA ASP A 178 9.27 22.54 0.92
C ASP A 178 10.57 22.72 0.10
N ALA A 179 11.69 22.98 0.77
CA ALA A 179 12.97 23.19 0.11
C ALA A 179 13.45 21.92 -0.59
N VAL A 180 13.62 21.99 -1.91
CA VAL A 180 14.07 20.83 -2.71
C VAL A 180 15.47 20.40 -2.32
N VAL A 181 15.66 19.09 -2.11
CA VAL A 181 16.95 18.44 -1.96
C VAL A 181 17.53 18.20 -3.36
N PRO A 182 18.62 18.89 -3.73
CA PRO A 182 19.16 18.76 -5.09
C PRO A 182 19.55 17.32 -5.40
N ARG A 183 19.18 16.87 -6.61
CA ARG A 183 19.55 15.58 -7.18
C ARG A 183 19.03 14.34 -6.44
N LEU A 184 18.04 14.51 -5.55
CA LEU A 184 17.37 13.41 -4.87
C LEU A 184 15.89 13.36 -5.27
N MET A 185 15.46 12.21 -5.75
CA MET A 185 14.08 11.97 -6.18
C MET A 185 13.50 10.75 -5.48
N ALA A 186 12.17 10.73 -5.29
CA ALA A 186 11.46 9.55 -4.82
C ALA A 186 10.12 9.37 -5.55
N ALA A 187 9.73 8.11 -5.79
CA ALA A 187 8.44 7.75 -6.37
C ALA A 187 7.94 6.42 -5.79
N GLY A 188 6.64 6.13 -5.97
CA GLY A 188 6.05 4.88 -5.51
C GLY A 188 5.74 4.88 -4.00
N GLU A 189 5.69 3.70 -3.39
CA GLU A 189 5.28 3.57 -1.98
C GLU A 189 6.32 4.11 -1.00
N ALA A 190 7.58 4.24 -1.42
CA ALA A 190 8.61 4.92 -0.62
C ALA A 190 8.41 6.44 -0.56
N SER A 191 7.67 7.03 -1.50
CA SER A 191 7.48 8.48 -1.57
C SER A 191 6.15 8.95 -0.97
N CYS A 192 6.11 10.24 -0.70
CA CYS A 192 4.97 10.95 -0.18
C CYS A 192 4.78 12.24 -0.97
N ALA A 193 4.40 12.11 -2.24
CA ALA A 193 3.74 13.19 -2.98
C ALA A 193 2.35 13.51 -2.37
N SER A 194 1.87 12.63 -1.48
CA SER A 194 0.64 12.71 -0.70
C SER A 194 -0.67 12.68 -1.51
N VAL A 195 -0.68 12.10 -2.72
CA VAL A 195 -1.93 11.85 -3.47
C VAL A 195 -2.90 10.89 -2.77
N HIS A 196 -2.40 10.15 -1.77
CA HIS A 196 -3.17 9.20 -0.98
C HIS A 196 -3.68 9.77 0.35
N GLY A 197 -3.15 10.91 0.80
CA GLY A 197 -3.45 11.49 2.11
C GLY A 197 -3.45 10.45 3.24
N ALA A 198 -4.46 10.51 4.11
CA ALA A 198 -4.62 9.55 5.20
C ALA A 198 -5.24 8.19 4.79
N ASN A 199 -5.74 8.04 3.56
CA ASN A 199 -6.43 6.82 3.12
C ASN A 199 -6.39 6.65 1.60
N ARG A 200 -5.49 5.78 1.13
CA ARG A 200 -5.38 5.43 -0.29
C ARG A 200 -6.66 4.74 -0.81
N LEU A 201 -7.22 5.21 -1.92
CA LEU A 201 -8.28 4.49 -2.65
C LEU A 201 -7.73 3.22 -3.34
N GLY A 202 -8.58 2.22 -3.55
CA GLY A 202 -8.19 0.99 -4.27
C GLY A 202 -7.69 1.30 -5.69
N ALA A 203 -6.77 0.48 -6.22
CA ALA A 203 -6.13 0.62 -7.54
C ALA A 203 -5.22 1.85 -7.77
N ASN A 204 -5.27 2.89 -6.92
CA ASN A 204 -4.50 4.12 -7.16
C ASN A 204 -2.98 4.00 -6.97
N SER A 205 -2.44 2.92 -6.40
CA SER A 205 -0.98 2.81 -6.22
C SER A 205 -0.25 2.40 -7.50
N LEU A 206 -0.87 1.59 -8.36
CA LEU A 206 -0.28 1.28 -9.67
C LEU A 206 -0.27 2.53 -10.55
N LEU A 207 -1.32 3.36 -10.46
CA LEU A 207 -1.38 4.65 -11.13
C LEU A 207 -0.28 5.59 -10.65
N ASP A 208 -0.12 5.73 -9.32
CA ASP A 208 0.94 6.52 -8.69
C ASP A 208 2.32 6.12 -9.25
N ILE A 209 2.65 4.84 -9.24
CA ILE A 209 3.93 4.33 -9.75
C ILE A 209 4.19 4.77 -11.19
N VAL A 210 3.25 4.50 -12.10
CA VAL A 210 3.45 4.79 -13.53
C VAL A 210 3.55 6.30 -13.77
N VAL A 211 2.73 7.10 -13.08
CA VAL A 211 2.68 8.55 -13.25
C VAL A 211 3.92 9.20 -12.66
N PHE A 212 4.24 8.96 -11.40
CA PHE A 212 5.31 9.66 -10.70
C PHE A 212 6.70 9.17 -11.10
N ARG A 213 6.89 7.89 -11.45
CA ARG A 213 8.18 7.45 -12.03
C ARG A 213 8.42 8.10 -13.39
N ARG A 214 7.38 8.24 -14.22
CA ARG A 214 7.49 8.98 -15.49
C ARG A 214 7.72 10.48 -15.27
N ALA A 215 7.07 11.07 -14.27
CA ALA A 215 7.30 12.47 -13.90
C ALA A 215 8.76 12.69 -13.48
N CYS A 216 9.31 11.79 -12.65
CA CYS A 216 10.73 11.80 -12.28
C CYS A 216 11.60 11.75 -13.54
N ALA A 217 11.41 10.76 -14.41
CA ALA A 217 12.20 10.62 -15.63
C ALA A 217 12.15 11.88 -16.52
N ASN A 218 10.97 12.47 -16.71
CA ASN A 218 10.81 13.71 -17.48
C ASN A 218 11.49 14.91 -16.81
N ARG A 219 11.48 14.97 -15.48
CA ARG A 219 12.08 16.06 -14.71
C ARG A 219 13.60 16.00 -14.76
N VAL A 220 14.16 14.80 -14.71
CA VAL A 220 15.61 14.53 -14.80
C VAL A 220 16.21 15.06 -16.09
N ILE A 221 15.53 14.88 -17.22
CA ILE A 221 16.01 15.35 -18.54
C ILE A 221 16.14 16.89 -18.60
N ARG A 222 15.51 17.62 -17.67
CA ARG A 222 15.54 19.08 -17.61
C ARG A 222 16.63 19.64 -16.67
N TYR A 223 17.41 18.78 -16.03
CA TYR A 223 18.59 19.13 -15.23
C TYR A 223 19.86 19.00 -16.07
#